data_AF-A0A383EHU3-F1
#
_entry.id   AF-A0A383EHU3-F1
#
_cell.length_a   1.000
_cell.length_b   1.000
_cell.length_c   1.000
_cell.angle_alpha   90.00
_cell.angle_beta   90.00
_cell.angle_gamma   90.00
#
_symmetry.space_group_name_H-M   'P 1'
#
loop_
_entity.id
_entity.type
_entity.pdbx_description
1 polymer ?
#
loop_
_entity_poly.entity_id
_entity_poly.type
_entity_poly.pdbx_seq_one_letter_code
_entity_poly.pdbx_strand_id
1 'polypeptide(L)'
;VTLSLIPLLLVTMITWQKKSRPTFLGVRMAISSVNGNLQENVSGVRVTQSTNRQDVNLGNFDTLNHHHLDMTIRASFLSGMLMPVVETLTVLSMGLVVVVGGIRVYDGHLEIGFLVAFLIYVQRFFEPIRMLTQQYTMFQRAMASGARIFELLDIKPEMNDKPDATALPLVKGEVVFDNVSFGYTPETEVLHNINLLIKPGQNVALVGLTGAGKTSLVALMHRFYDVTGGA
;
A
#
# COMPACT_ATOMS: atom_id res chain seq x y z
N VAL A 1 -17.99 -39.39 1.15
CA VAL A 1 -16.71 -39.83 0.53
C VAL A 1 -15.95 -38.66 -0.09
N THR A 2 -16.58 -37.79 -0.86
CA THR A 2 -15.92 -36.57 -1.39
C THR A 2 -15.76 -35.47 -0.34
N LEU A 3 -16.76 -35.28 0.52
CA LEU A 3 -16.70 -34.31 1.63
C LEU A 3 -15.58 -34.59 2.65
N SER A 4 -15.08 -35.83 2.75
CA SER A 4 -13.97 -36.15 3.67
C SER A 4 -12.62 -35.60 3.21
N LEU A 5 -12.52 -35.11 1.97
CA LEU A 5 -11.33 -34.43 1.46
C LEU A 5 -11.36 -32.91 1.70
N ILE A 6 -12.48 -32.36 2.16
CA ILE A 6 -12.61 -30.93 2.52
C ILE A 6 -11.73 -30.57 3.73
N PRO A 7 -11.75 -31.32 4.85
CA PRO A 7 -10.85 -31.01 5.98
C PRO A 7 -9.38 -31.04 5.57
N LEU A 8 -9.00 -32.00 4.72
CA LEU A 8 -7.64 -32.10 4.17
C LEU A 8 -7.29 -30.85 3.34
N LEU A 9 -8.18 -30.44 2.44
CA LEU A 9 -8.01 -29.23 1.64
C LEU A 9 -7.88 -27.96 2.51
N LEU A 10 -8.72 -27.82 3.54
CA LEU A 10 -8.68 -26.67 4.45
C LEU A 10 -7.36 -26.61 5.22
N VAL A 11 -6.89 -27.74 5.74
CA VAL A 11 -5.60 -27.83 6.44
C VAL A 11 -4.46 -27.45 5.49
N THR A 12 -4.45 -27.97 4.26
CA THR A 12 -3.43 -27.62 3.27
C THR A 12 -3.48 -26.14 2.88
N MET A 13 -4.67 -25.56 2.71
CA MET A 13 -4.87 -24.13 2.45
C MET A 13 -4.32 -23.25 3.59
N ILE A 14 -4.70 -23.55 4.84
CA ILE A 14 -4.32 -22.75 6.01
C ILE A 14 -2.80 -22.80 6.23
N THR A 15 -2.21 -23.99 6.10
CA THR A 15 -0.75 -24.18 6.24
C THR A 15 0.01 -23.47 5.12
N TRP A 16 -0.47 -23.58 3.88
CA TRP A 16 0.08 -22.84 2.76
C TRP A 16 0.01 -21.33 2.97
N GLN A 17 -1.15 -20.82 3.40
CA GLN A 17 -1.36 -19.39 3.61
C GLN A 17 -0.45 -18.83 4.70
N LYS A 18 -0.26 -19.56 5.82
CA LYS A 18 0.67 -19.19 6.90
C LYS A 18 2.11 -19.08 6.41
N LYS A 19 2.54 -19.94 5.47
CA LYS A 19 3.90 -19.94 4.92
C LYS A 19 4.08 -18.92 3.78
N SER A 20 3.06 -18.74 2.95
CA SER A 20 3.06 -17.87 1.77
C SER A 20 3.09 -16.38 2.15
N ARG A 21 2.23 -15.95 3.09
CA ARG A 21 2.12 -14.54 3.51
C ARG A 21 3.48 -13.88 3.87
N PRO A 22 4.34 -14.44 4.75
CA PRO A 22 5.62 -13.82 5.08
C PRO A 22 6.59 -13.78 3.90
N THR A 23 6.58 -14.77 3.00
CA THR A 23 7.45 -14.77 1.82
C THR A 23 7.08 -13.66 0.83
N PHE A 24 5.78 -13.47 0.58
CA PHE A 24 5.29 -12.37 -0.28
C PHE A 24 5.58 -10.99 0.33
N LEU A 25 5.47 -10.84 1.65
CA LEU A 25 5.90 -9.62 2.34
C LEU A 25 7.41 -9.39 2.18
N GLY A 26 8.21 -10.44 2.26
CA GLY A 26 9.65 -10.40 2.03
C GLY A 26 10.04 -9.93 0.62
N VAL A 27 9.36 -10.41 -0.43
CA VAL A 27 9.55 -9.90 -1.80
C VAL A 27 9.31 -8.40 -1.87
N ARG A 28 8.25 -7.91 -1.21
CA ARG A 28 7.87 -6.49 -1.19
C ARG A 28 8.87 -5.62 -0.45
N MET A 29 9.45 -6.11 0.64
CA MET A 29 10.53 -5.42 1.35
C MET A 29 11.81 -5.40 0.51
N ALA A 30 12.19 -6.53 -0.10
CA ALA A 30 13.39 -6.62 -0.91
C ALA A 30 13.37 -5.67 -2.12
N ILE A 31 12.24 -5.60 -2.86
CA ILE A 31 12.11 -4.65 -3.98
C ILE A 31 12.12 -3.19 -3.52
N SER A 32 11.60 -2.90 -2.31
CA SER A 32 11.66 -1.56 -1.74
C SER A 32 13.11 -1.14 -1.47
N SER A 33 13.94 -2.05 -0.96
CA SER A 33 15.37 -1.79 -0.75
C SER A 33 16.12 -1.58 -2.06
N VAL A 34 15.84 -2.38 -3.09
CA VAL A 34 16.41 -2.21 -4.44
C VAL A 34 16.04 -0.84 -5.01
N ASN A 35 14.77 -0.46 -4.96
CA ASN A 35 14.31 0.85 -5.46
C ASN A 35 14.88 2.02 -4.65
N GLY A 36 14.99 1.88 -3.32
CA GLY A 36 15.61 2.90 -2.46
C GLY A 36 17.08 3.11 -2.81
N ASN A 37 17.83 2.01 -2.97
CA ASN A 37 19.24 2.08 -3.37
C ASN A 37 19.41 2.68 -4.78
N LEU A 38 18.54 2.32 -5.72
CA LEU A 38 18.54 2.90 -7.07
C LEU A 38 18.30 4.42 -7.02
N GLN A 39 17.31 4.86 -6.25
CA GLN A 39 16.98 6.29 -6.09
C GLN A 39 18.15 7.08 -5.49
N GLU A 40 18.82 6.54 -4.47
CA GLU A 40 20.00 7.15 -3.85
C GLU A 40 21.16 7.27 -4.85
N ASN A 41 21.43 6.21 -5.61
CA ASN A 41 22.48 6.19 -6.63
C ASN A 41 22.23 7.20 -7.77
N VAL A 42 20.99 7.29 -8.25
CA VAL A 42 20.61 8.24 -9.30
C VAL A 42 20.69 9.68 -8.78
N SER A 43 20.19 9.94 -7.58
CA SER A 43 20.23 11.26 -6.96
C SER A 43 21.67 11.71 -6.65
N GLY A 44 22.52 10.76 -6.25
CA GLY A 44 23.92 10.96 -5.87
C GLY A 44 24.94 10.76 -6.99
N VAL A 45 24.52 10.60 -8.25
CA VAL A 45 25.40 10.15 -9.35
C VAL A 45 26.68 10.97 -9.50
N ARG A 46 26.61 12.31 -9.33
CA ARG A 46 27.77 13.20 -9.38
C ARG A 46 28.77 12.92 -8.25
N VAL A 47 28.27 12.65 -7.04
CA VAL A 47 29.09 12.33 -5.87
C VAL A 47 29.75 10.96 -6.03
N THR A 48 28.99 9.97 -6.53
CA THR A 48 29.53 8.63 -6.82
C THR A 48 30.65 8.71 -7.85
N GLN A 49 30.47 9.49 -8.92
CA GLN A 49 31.49 9.69 -9.95
C GLN A 49 32.70 10.47 -9.45
N SER A 50 32.50 11.55 -8.69
CA SER A 50 33.61 12.35 -8.15
C SER A 50 34.44 11.58 -7.12
N THR A 51 33.86 10.58 -6.47
CA THR A 51 34.54 9.71 -5.49
C THR A 51 35.02 8.38 -6.08
N ASN A 52 34.80 8.14 -7.38
CA ASN A 52 35.13 6.90 -8.09
C ASN A 52 34.59 5.63 -7.40
N ARG A 53 33.34 5.67 -6.92
CA ARG A 53 32.69 4.60 -6.13
C ARG A 53 31.72 3.73 -6.93
N GLN A 54 31.69 3.84 -8.26
CA GLN A 54 30.72 3.15 -9.11
C GLN A 54 30.69 1.63 -8.87
N ASP A 55 31.85 0.98 -8.83
CA ASP A 55 31.95 -0.48 -8.64
C ASP A 55 31.45 -0.93 -7.26
N VAL A 56 31.74 -0.15 -6.22
CA VAL A 56 31.28 -0.42 -4.85
C VAL A 56 29.75 -0.32 -4.78
N ASN A 57 29.19 0.72 -5.39
CA ASN A 57 27.75 0.94 -5.41
C ASN A 57 27.04 -0.14 -6.24
N LEU A 58 27.63 -0.57 -7.36
CA LEU A 58 27.15 -1.70 -8.16
C LEU A 58 27.14 -3.01 -7.36
N GLY A 59 28.20 -3.31 -6.61
CA GLY A 59 28.25 -4.51 -5.76
C GLY A 59 27.18 -4.50 -4.65
N ASN A 60 26.92 -3.34 -4.06
CA ASN A 60 25.83 -3.18 -3.09
C ASN A 60 24.45 -3.37 -3.73
N PHE A 61 24.23 -2.78 -4.91
CA PHE A 61 23.00 -2.97 -5.67
C PHE A 61 22.79 -4.45 -6.04
N ASP A 62 23.83 -5.13 -6.51
CA ASP A 62 23.78 -6.53 -6.91
C ASP A 62 23.43 -7.46 -5.73
N THR A 63 23.97 -7.18 -4.54
CA THR A 63 23.61 -7.91 -3.31
C THR A 63 22.12 -7.76 -2.98
N LEU A 64 21.58 -6.54 -3.05
CA LEU A 64 20.16 -6.27 -2.81
C LEU A 64 19.27 -6.93 -3.88
N ASN A 65 19.71 -6.88 -5.13
CA ASN A 65 18.99 -7.46 -6.26
C ASN A 65 18.98 -8.99 -6.21
N HIS A 66 20.09 -9.63 -5.83
CA HIS A 66 20.14 -11.07 -5.57
C HIS A 66 19.23 -11.49 -4.42
N HIS A 67 19.18 -10.71 -3.34
CA HIS A 67 18.22 -10.97 -2.26
C HIS A 67 16.77 -10.87 -2.76
N HIS A 68 16.46 -9.88 -3.60
CA HIS A 68 15.15 -9.76 -4.23
C HIS A 68 14.84 -10.96 -5.14
N LEU A 69 15.80 -11.43 -5.92
CA LEU A 69 15.68 -12.64 -6.74
C LEU A 69 15.36 -13.87 -5.89
N ASP A 70 16.12 -14.11 -4.82
CA ASP A 70 15.93 -15.27 -3.93
C ASP A 70 14.53 -15.28 -3.30
N MET A 71 14.09 -14.12 -2.80
CA MET A 71 12.75 -13.99 -2.22
C MET A 71 11.66 -14.19 -3.27
N THR A 72 11.87 -13.71 -4.49
CA THR A 72 10.93 -13.85 -5.61
C THR A 72 10.83 -15.30 -6.09
N ILE A 73 11.95 -16.02 -6.18
CA ILE A 73 11.96 -17.45 -6.51
C ILE A 73 11.21 -18.24 -5.43
N ARG A 74 11.47 -17.97 -4.14
CA ARG A 74 10.76 -18.64 -3.03
C ARG A 74 9.25 -18.38 -3.06
N ALA A 75 8.84 -17.14 -3.29
CA ALA A 75 7.41 -16.78 -3.41
C ALA A 75 6.77 -17.45 -4.62
N SER A 76 7.47 -17.46 -5.76
CA SER A 76 7.01 -18.09 -7.00
C SER A 76 6.85 -19.59 -6.85
N PHE A 77 7.80 -20.26 -6.18
CA PHE A 77 7.71 -21.69 -5.86
C PHE A 77 6.49 -22.00 -4.98
N LEU A 78 6.27 -21.23 -3.92
CA LEU A 78 5.09 -21.38 -3.06
C LEU A 78 3.79 -21.16 -3.84
N SER A 79 3.73 -20.14 -4.69
CA SER A 79 2.58 -19.88 -5.56
C SER A 79 2.34 -21.02 -6.56
N GLY A 80 3.43 -21.57 -7.13
CA GLY A 80 3.37 -22.65 -8.11
C GLY A 80 2.91 -23.97 -7.51
N MET A 81 3.25 -24.28 -6.25
CA MET A 81 2.85 -25.52 -5.58
C MET A 81 1.34 -25.66 -5.32
N LEU A 82 0.60 -24.55 -5.30
CA LEU A 82 -0.82 -24.56 -4.91
C LEU A 82 -1.70 -25.31 -5.92
N MET A 83 -1.42 -25.16 -7.22
CA MET A 83 -2.20 -25.79 -8.29
C MET A 83 -2.02 -27.31 -8.32
N PRO A 84 -0.79 -27.86 -8.30
CA PRO A 84 -0.57 -29.30 -8.19
C PRO A 84 -1.23 -29.94 -6.97
N VAL A 85 -1.26 -29.25 -5.83
CA VAL A 85 -1.91 -29.73 -4.60
C VAL A 85 -3.43 -29.88 -4.81
N VAL A 86 -4.08 -28.86 -5.38
CA VAL A 86 -5.54 -28.91 -5.64
C VAL A 86 -5.87 -29.96 -6.70
N GLU A 87 -5.06 -30.07 -7.76
CA GLU A 87 -5.24 -31.08 -8.81
C GLU A 87 -5.07 -32.50 -8.26
N THR A 88 -4.05 -32.73 -7.43
CA THR A 88 -3.82 -34.04 -6.79
C THR A 88 -5.00 -34.41 -5.90
N LEU A 89 -5.52 -33.48 -5.09
CA LEU A 89 -6.72 -33.71 -4.28
C LEU A 89 -7.95 -34.01 -5.14
N THR A 90 -8.08 -33.35 -6.29
CA THR A 90 -9.18 -33.58 -7.24
C THR A 90 -9.10 -34.98 -7.84
N VAL A 91 -7.92 -35.39 -8.31
CA VAL A 91 -7.68 -36.73 -8.89
C VAL A 91 -7.87 -37.82 -7.83
N LEU A 92 -7.37 -37.61 -6.61
CA LEU A 92 -7.61 -38.54 -5.49
C LEU A 92 -9.10 -38.65 -5.14
N SER A 93 -9.83 -37.53 -5.17
CA SER A 93 -11.29 -37.53 -4.97
C SER A 93 -12.00 -38.36 -6.03
N MET A 94 -11.62 -38.19 -7.30
CA MET A 94 -12.17 -38.96 -8.40
C MET A 94 -11.84 -40.44 -8.28
N GLY A 95 -10.58 -40.79 -8.01
CA GLY A 95 -10.15 -42.18 -7.82
C GLY A 95 -10.93 -42.87 -6.71
N LEU A 96 -11.13 -42.18 -5.58
CA LEU A 96 -11.93 -42.69 -4.47
C LEU A 96 -13.40 -42.90 -4.86
N VAL A 97 -13.98 -42.00 -5.65
CA VAL A 97 -15.34 -42.14 -6.21
C VAL A 97 -15.42 -43.32 -7.17
N VAL A 98 -14.44 -43.50 -8.06
CA VAL A 98 -14.41 -44.62 -9.01
C VAL A 98 -14.31 -45.95 -8.28
N VAL A 99 -13.45 -46.08 -7.27
CA VAL A 99 -13.28 -47.33 -6.51
C VAL A 99 -14.54 -47.64 -5.70
N VAL A 100 -15.00 -46.72 -4.85
CA VAL A 100 -16.15 -46.97 -3.97
C VAL A 100 -17.45 -47.03 -4.75
N GLY A 101 -17.63 -46.14 -5.72
CA GLY A 101 -18.81 -46.10 -6.57
C GLY A 101 -18.86 -47.25 -7.55
N GLY A 102 -17.71 -47.65 -8.12
CA GLY A 102 -17.60 -48.82 -9.00
C GLY A 102 -17.97 -50.12 -8.30
N ILE A 103 -17.52 -50.33 -7.07
CA ILE A 103 -17.94 -51.49 -6.24
C ILE A 103 -19.47 -51.48 -6.05
N ARG A 104 -20.07 -50.33 -5.74
CA ARG A 104 -21.54 -50.24 -5.57
C ARG A 104 -22.34 -50.43 -6.85
N VAL A 105 -21.80 -50.03 -8.00
CA VAL A 105 -22.40 -50.31 -9.31
C VAL A 105 -22.31 -51.81 -9.61
N TYR A 106 -21.16 -52.42 -9.35
CA TYR A 106 -20.94 -53.85 -9.54
C TYR A 106 -21.91 -54.70 -8.68
N ASP A 107 -22.12 -54.31 -7.42
CA ASP A 107 -23.06 -54.97 -6.51
C ASP A 107 -24.54 -54.67 -6.83
N GLY A 108 -24.83 -53.91 -7.90
CA GLY A 108 -26.20 -53.57 -8.34
C GLY A 108 -26.92 -52.55 -7.45
N HIS A 109 -26.21 -51.90 -6.52
CA HIS A 109 -26.78 -50.92 -5.58
C HIS A 109 -26.83 -49.50 -6.17
N LEU A 110 -26.18 -49.27 -7.31
CA LEU A 110 -26.09 -47.96 -7.96
C LEU A 110 -26.12 -48.12 -9.49
N GLU A 111 -26.84 -47.24 -10.19
CA GLU A 111 -26.75 -47.21 -11.65
C GLU A 111 -25.46 -46.52 -12.10
N ILE A 112 -24.91 -46.95 -13.22
CA ILE A 112 -23.70 -46.37 -13.80
C ILE A 112 -23.85 -44.87 -14.11
N GLY A 113 -25.06 -44.41 -14.45
CA GLY A 113 -25.36 -43.00 -14.71
C GLY A 113 -25.13 -42.13 -13.47
N PHE A 114 -25.46 -42.61 -12.27
CA PHE A 114 -25.19 -41.88 -11.02
C PHE A 114 -23.69 -41.75 -10.75
N LEU A 115 -22.89 -42.79 -11.06
CA LEU A 115 -21.44 -42.73 -10.90
C LEU A 115 -20.83 -41.65 -11.81
N VAL A 116 -21.22 -41.62 -13.09
CA VAL A 116 -20.76 -40.62 -14.06
C VAL A 116 -21.17 -39.21 -13.63
N ALA A 117 -22.42 -39.02 -13.21
CA ALA A 117 -22.90 -37.72 -12.72
C ALA A 117 -22.10 -37.24 -11.49
N PHE A 118 -21.78 -38.15 -10.57
CA PHE A 118 -21.04 -37.80 -9.36
C PHE A 118 -19.60 -37.37 -9.66
N LEU A 119 -18.94 -37.98 -10.65
CA LEU A 119 -17.60 -37.54 -11.10
C LEU A 119 -17.63 -36.11 -11.64
N ILE A 120 -18.66 -35.74 -12.41
CA ILE A 120 -18.85 -34.37 -12.91
C ILE A 120 -19.09 -33.40 -11.74
N TYR A 121 -19.87 -33.79 -10.74
CA TYR A 121 -20.10 -32.95 -9.55
C TYR A 121 -18.84 -32.72 -8.73
N VAL A 122 -17.94 -33.70 -8.65
CA VAL A 122 -16.63 -33.50 -8.00
C VAL A 122 -15.83 -32.41 -8.72
N GLN A 123 -15.76 -32.45 -10.06
CA GLN A 123 -15.07 -31.40 -10.83
C GLN A 123 -15.66 -30.01 -10.56
N ARG A 124 -16.99 -29.90 -10.66
CA ARG A 124 -17.71 -28.65 -10.42
C ARG A 124 -17.59 -28.14 -8.99
N PHE A 125 -17.34 -29.02 -8.01
CA PHE A 125 -17.12 -28.62 -6.63
C PHE A 125 -15.76 -27.96 -6.41
N PHE A 126 -14.69 -28.46 -7.05
CA PHE A 126 -13.33 -27.91 -6.90
C PHE A 126 -13.09 -26.66 -7.75
N GLU A 127 -13.85 -26.45 -8.81
CA GLU A 127 -13.69 -25.31 -9.72
C GLU A 127 -13.88 -23.93 -9.03
N PRO A 128 -14.96 -23.67 -8.26
CA PRO A 128 -15.11 -22.42 -7.51
C PRO A 128 -14.00 -22.20 -6.48
N ILE A 129 -13.48 -23.26 -5.85
CA ILE A 129 -12.38 -23.17 -4.89
C ILE A 129 -11.12 -22.66 -5.59
N ARG A 130 -10.81 -23.17 -6.79
CA ARG A 130 -9.69 -22.69 -7.61
C ARG A 130 -9.87 -21.23 -8.01
N MET A 131 -11.08 -20.85 -8.45
CA MET A 131 -11.39 -19.46 -8.82
C MET A 131 -11.22 -18.51 -7.63
N LEU A 132 -11.78 -18.84 -6.45
CA LEU A 132 -11.64 -18.03 -5.24
C LEU A 132 -10.17 -17.85 -4.85
N THR A 133 -9.37 -18.90 -4.99
CA THR A 133 -7.94 -18.88 -4.68
C THR A 133 -7.16 -17.94 -5.59
N GLN A 134 -7.41 -18.00 -6.89
CA GLN A 134 -6.77 -17.12 -7.88
C GLN A 134 -7.20 -15.66 -7.69
N GLN A 135 -8.49 -15.44 -7.41
CA GLN A 135 -9.06 -14.11 -7.25
C GLN A 135 -8.71 -13.48 -5.89
N TYR A 136 -8.35 -14.27 -4.88
CA TYR A 136 -8.02 -13.78 -3.55
C TYR A 136 -6.91 -12.72 -3.56
N THR A 137 -5.86 -12.91 -4.38
CA THR A 137 -4.81 -11.91 -4.53
C THR A 137 -5.33 -10.60 -5.15
N MET A 138 -6.26 -10.68 -6.09
CA MET A 138 -6.90 -9.49 -6.67
C MET A 138 -7.75 -8.77 -5.61
N PHE A 139 -8.53 -9.50 -4.81
CA PHE A 139 -9.30 -8.92 -3.70
C PHE A 139 -8.42 -8.22 -2.68
N GLN A 140 -7.28 -8.81 -2.30
CA GLN A 140 -6.33 -8.18 -1.39
C GLN A 140 -5.78 -6.85 -1.95
N ARG A 141 -5.42 -6.83 -3.24
CA ARG A 141 -4.94 -5.60 -3.90
C ARG A 141 -6.04 -4.55 -3.98
N ALA A 142 -7.27 -4.95 -4.31
CA ALA A 142 -8.41 -4.05 -4.36
C ALA A 142 -8.73 -3.44 -3.00
N MET A 143 -8.74 -4.23 -1.92
CA MET A 143 -8.96 -3.73 -0.56
C MET A 143 -7.87 -2.73 -0.12
N ALA A 144 -6.59 -3.05 -0.39
CA ALA A 144 -5.50 -2.14 -0.05
C ALA A 144 -5.55 -0.82 -0.86
N SER A 145 -5.96 -0.88 -2.13
CA SER A 145 -6.16 0.32 -2.94
C SER A 145 -7.37 1.13 -2.46
N GLY A 146 -8.47 0.45 -2.10
CA GLY A 146 -9.67 1.10 -1.57
C GLY A 146 -9.39 1.83 -0.26
N ALA A 147 -8.66 1.21 0.67
CA ALA A 147 -8.28 1.84 1.93
C ALA A 147 -7.58 3.20 1.72
N ARG A 148 -6.66 3.30 0.76
CA ARG A 148 -5.98 4.56 0.42
C ARG A 148 -6.92 5.64 -0.14
N ILE A 149 -7.94 5.24 -0.90
CA ILE A 149 -8.95 6.19 -1.40
C ILE A 149 -9.74 6.76 -0.23
N PHE A 150 -10.16 5.90 0.71
CA PHE A 150 -10.86 6.37 1.92
C PHE A 150 -9.95 7.21 2.81
N GLU A 151 -8.68 6.84 2.99
CA GLU A 151 -7.70 7.67 3.70
C GLU A 151 -7.61 9.08 3.11
N LEU A 152 -7.61 9.21 1.77
CA LEU A 152 -7.60 10.52 1.10
C LEU A 152 -8.91 11.29 1.27
N LEU A 153 -10.06 10.62 1.18
CA LEU A 153 -11.37 11.24 1.37
C LEU A 153 -11.59 11.71 2.81
N ASP A 154 -10.96 11.04 3.78
CA ASP A 154 -11.04 11.35 5.20
C ASP A 154 -10.03 12.43 5.64
N ILE A 155 -9.18 12.94 4.73
CA ILE A 155 -8.29 14.07 5.02
C ILE A 155 -9.14 15.30 5.34
N LYS A 156 -9.00 15.81 6.57
CA LYS A 156 -9.61 17.07 6.98
C LYS A 156 -8.75 18.24 6.50
N PRO A 157 -9.34 19.32 5.96
CA PRO A 157 -8.62 20.55 5.67
C PRO A 157 -7.92 21.09 6.92
N GLU A 158 -6.67 21.53 6.78
CA GLU A 158 -5.90 22.12 7.89
C GLU A 158 -6.51 23.44 8.36
N MET A 159 -7.08 24.22 7.43
CA MET A 159 -7.80 25.45 7.73
C MET A 159 -9.29 25.26 7.52
N ASN A 160 -10.05 25.55 8.58
CA ASN A 160 -11.50 25.61 8.54
C ASN A 160 -11.92 27.04 8.79
N ASP A 161 -12.90 27.51 8.02
CA ASP A 161 -13.55 28.76 8.33
C ASP A 161 -14.32 28.65 9.65
N LYS A 162 -14.36 29.76 10.40
CA LYS A 162 -15.15 29.83 11.62
C LYS A 162 -16.65 29.67 11.27
N PRO A 163 -17.47 29.11 12.16
CA PRO A 163 -18.91 28.89 11.89
C PRO A 163 -19.68 30.15 11.49
N ASP A 164 -19.19 31.31 11.93
CA ASP A 164 -19.72 32.66 11.70
C ASP A 164 -18.90 33.47 10.69
N ALA A 165 -18.06 32.81 9.88
CA ALA A 165 -17.26 33.49 8.86
C ALA A 165 -18.16 34.24 7.88
N THR A 166 -17.82 35.50 7.65
CA THR A 166 -18.53 36.38 6.71
C THR A 166 -17.68 36.59 5.46
N ALA A 167 -18.34 36.88 4.34
CA ALA A 167 -17.62 37.25 3.12
C ALA A 167 -16.83 38.54 3.36
N LEU A 168 -15.56 38.55 2.92
CA LEU A 168 -14.69 39.72 3.07
C LEU A 168 -15.32 40.92 2.34
N PRO A 169 -15.65 42.02 3.02
CA PRO A 169 -16.18 43.21 2.37
C PRO A 169 -15.10 43.88 1.52
N LEU A 170 -15.47 44.90 0.75
CA LEU A 170 -14.49 45.68 0.00
C LEU A 170 -13.49 46.35 0.97
N VAL A 171 -12.25 45.87 0.97
CA VAL A 171 -11.18 46.38 1.86
C VAL A 171 -10.39 47.49 1.19
N LYS A 172 -9.91 48.47 1.98
CA LYS A 172 -9.05 49.56 1.50
C LYS A 172 -7.57 49.17 1.37
N GLY A 173 -7.22 47.94 1.74
CA GLY A 173 -5.84 47.43 1.68
C GLY A 173 -4.94 47.86 2.84
N GLU A 174 -5.53 48.21 3.99
CA GLU A 174 -4.77 48.33 5.24
C GLU A 174 -4.50 46.94 5.81
N VAL A 175 -3.25 46.66 6.17
CA VAL A 175 -2.84 45.37 6.76
C VAL A 175 -2.20 45.63 8.11
N VAL A 176 -2.69 44.94 9.15
CA VAL A 176 -2.20 45.04 10.52
C VAL A 176 -1.79 43.65 10.98
N PHE A 177 -0.55 43.53 11.45
CA PHE A 177 -0.09 42.41 12.28
C PHE A 177 0.03 42.94 13.71
N ASP A 178 -0.69 42.35 14.65
CA ASP A 178 -0.70 42.70 16.07
C ASP A 178 -0.11 41.55 16.90
N ASN A 179 1.10 41.76 17.39
CA ASN A 179 1.86 40.80 18.19
C ASN A 179 1.89 39.38 17.59
N VAL A 180 2.07 39.30 16.26
CA VAL A 180 1.96 38.03 15.55
C VAL A 180 3.18 37.14 15.78
N SER A 181 2.89 35.94 16.25
CA SER A 181 3.82 34.83 16.43
C SER A 181 3.40 33.66 15.55
N PHE A 182 4.37 32.98 14.92
CA PHE A 182 4.09 31.88 14.01
C PHE A 182 5.26 30.91 13.89
N GLY A 183 4.95 29.61 13.85
CA GLY A 183 5.86 28.53 13.49
C GLY A 183 5.14 27.44 12.69
N TYR A 184 5.84 26.80 11.75
CA TYR A 184 5.28 25.67 10.98
C TYR A 184 5.11 24.41 11.83
N THR A 185 5.86 24.31 12.92
CA THR A 185 5.73 23.25 13.93
C THR A 185 5.66 23.91 15.32
N PRO A 186 5.02 23.27 16.31
CA PRO A 186 4.90 23.83 17.66
C PRO A 186 6.25 24.11 18.36
N GLU A 187 7.31 23.42 17.92
CA GLU A 187 8.63 23.44 18.52
C GLU A 187 9.53 24.53 17.94
N THR A 188 9.21 25.07 16.76
CA THR A 188 10.07 26.01 16.03
C THR A 188 9.28 27.22 15.58
N GLU A 189 9.35 28.27 16.38
CA GLU A 189 8.80 29.57 16.03
C GLU A 189 9.71 30.30 15.03
N VAL A 190 9.10 30.89 14.01
CA VAL A 190 9.76 31.57 12.87
C VAL A 190 9.53 33.10 12.93
N LEU A 191 8.34 33.52 13.36
CA LEU A 191 8.00 34.92 13.60
C LEU A 191 7.73 35.09 15.09
N HIS A 192 8.32 36.12 15.69
CA HIS A 192 8.21 36.38 17.13
C HIS A 192 7.63 37.79 17.37
N ASN A 193 6.40 37.87 17.88
CA ASN A 193 5.74 39.11 18.30
C ASN A 193 5.86 40.27 17.29
N ILE A 194 5.57 39.99 16.02
CA ILE A 194 5.68 40.97 14.94
C ILE A 194 4.51 41.95 15.01
N ASN A 195 4.83 43.25 15.06
CA ASN A 195 3.89 44.34 14.96
C ASN A 195 4.18 45.15 13.70
N LEU A 196 3.24 45.18 12.76
CA LEU A 196 3.42 45.83 11.46
C LEU A 196 2.11 46.45 10.98
N LEU A 197 2.17 47.74 10.62
CA LEU A 197 1.06 48.46 9.99
C LEU A 197 1.47 48.85 8.56
N ILE A 198 0.71 48.40 7.57
CA ILE A 198 0.86 48.76 6.16
C ILE A 198 -0.38 49.57 5.74
N LYS A 199 -0.17 50.82 5.34
CA LYS A 199 -1.25 51.72 4.96
C LYS A 199 -1.72 51.48 3.52
N PRO A 200 -2.98 51.83 3.19
CA PRO A 200 -3.50 51.79 1.82
C PRO A 200 -2.56 52.50 0.82
N GLY A 201 -2.20 51.80 -0.27
CA GLY A 201 -1.34 52.32 -1.33
C GLY A 201 0.15 52.38 -0.99
N GLN A 202 0.57 51.91 0.19
CA GLN A 202 1.97 51.88 0.59
C GLN A 202 2.69 50.68 -0.03
N ASN A 203 3.83 50.94 -0.68
CA ASN A 203 4.73 49.88 -1.14
C ASN A 203 5.76 49.57 -0.04
N VAL A 204 5.74 48.35 0.47
CA VAL A 204 6.65 47.89 1.53
C VAL A 204 7.56 46.78 0.99
N ALA A 205 8.86 46.92 1.21
CA ALA A 205 9.85 45.88 0.87
C ALA A 205 10.28 45.14 2.14
N LEU A 206 10.12 43.80 2.14
CA LEU A 206 10.61 42.93 3.21
C LEU A 206 12.04 42.47 2.89
N VAL A 207 13.01 42.93 3.67
CA VAL A 207 14.44 42.61 3.48
C VAL A 207 14.99 41.95 4.74
N GLY A 208 15.86 40.96 4.56
CA GLY A 208 16.51 40.25 5.66
C GLY A 208 17.21 38.99 5.19
N LEU A 209 17.97 38.36 6.07
CA LEU A 209 18.70 37.12 5.79
C LEU A 209 17.76 35.98 5.39
N THR A 210 18.27 35.01 4.62
CA THR A 210 17.53 33.77 4.31
C THR A 210 17.09 33.09 5.61
N GLY A 211 15.83 32.63 5.68
CA GLY A 211 15.27 32.02 6.89
C GLY A 211 14.63 32.99 7.89
N ALA A 212 14.77 34.31 7.73
CA ALA A 212 14.19 35.31 8.64
C ALA A 212 12.64 35.46 8.56
N GLY A 213 11.91 34.46 8.05
CA GLY A 213 10.44 34.48 8.07
C GLY A 213 9.72 35.34 7.02
N LYS A 214 10.43 35.97 6.07
CA LYS A 214 9.83 36.82 5.01
C LYS A 214 8.69 36.14 4.25
N THR A 215 8.92 34.93 3.74
CA THR A 215 7.90 34.15 3.01
C THR A 215 6.77 33.72 3.93
N SER A 216 7.06 33.40 5.20
CA SER A 216 6.04 33.05 6.19
C SER A 216 5.10 34.22 6.45
N LEU A 217 5.62 35.45 6.56
CA LEU A 217 4.80 36.65 6.76
C LEU A 217 3.86 36.90 5.57
N VAL A 218 4.35 36.70 4.34
CA VAL A 218 3.50 36.76 3.13
C VAL A 218 2.46 35.64 3.11
N ALA A 219 2.81 34.42 3.54
CA ALA A 219 1.87 33.30 3.60
C ALA A 219 0.75 33.54 4.62
N LEU A 220 1.06 34.13 5.78
CA LEU A 220 0.06 34.54 6.78
C LEU A 220 -0.88 35.62 6.26
N MET A 221 -0.36 36.60 5.51
CA MET A 221 -1.20 37.64 4.90
C MET A 221 -2.24 37.07 3.92
N HIS A 222 -1.92 35.98 3.23
CA HIS A 222 -2.86 35.27 2.36
C HIS A 222 -3.72 34.24 3.12
N ARG A 223 -3.53 34.12 4.45
CA ARG A 223 -4.11 33.10 5.31
C ARG A 223 -3.92 31.69 4.74
N PHE A 224 -2.69 31.36 4.32
CA PHE A 224 -2.28 29.99 4.03
C PHE A 224 -1.93 29.20 5.30
N TYR A 225 -1.73 29.90 6.40
CA TYR A 225 -1.56 29.36 7.74
C TYR A 225 -2.26 30.28 8.74
N ASP A 226 -2.70 29.73 9.86
CA ASP A 226 -3.16 30.51 11.01
C ASP A 226 -1.96 30.89 11.90
N VAL A 227 -2.06 32.04 12.56
CA VAL A 227 -1.05 32.50 13.53
C VAL A 227 -1.07 31.62 14.78
N THR A 228 0.08 31.40 15.40
CA THR A 228 0.18 30.66 16.67
C THR A 228 -0.05 31.56 17.89
N GLY A 229 0.08 32.88 17.71
CA GLY A 229 -0.25 33.91 18.69
C GLY A 229 -0.40 35.28 18.01
N GLY A 230 -1.14 36.19 18.65
CA GLY A 230 -1.46 37.49 18.07
C GLY A 230 -2.66 37.48 17.12
N ALA A 231 -2.80 38.53 16.30
CA ALA A 231 -3.89 38.70 15.33
C ALA A 231 -3.45 39.45 14.07
#